data_AF-A0A965QJ08-F1
#
_entry.id   AF-A0A965QJ08-F1
#
_cell.length_a   1.000
_cell.length_b   1.000
_cell.length_c   1.000
_cell.angle_alpha   90.00
_cell.angle_beta   90.00
_cell.angle_gamma   90.00
#
_symmetry.space_group_name_H-M   'P 1'
#
loop_
_entity.id
_entity.type
_entity.pdbx_description
1 polymer ?
#
loop_
_entity_poly.entity_id
_entity_poly.type
_entity_poly.pdbx_seq_one_letter_code
_entity_poly.pdbx_strand_id
1 'polypeptide(L)'
;MDFLAGNSSPRAGRIAVIDVGSNSTHMLVVEIFADGGFRVLEAVKEQTRLAADLDERLMLDANALNKMSSVLKKMRDIALRHNATIRCVGWAVFMPCE
;
A
#
# COMPACT_ATOMS: atom_id res chain seq x y z
N MET A 1 9.84 10.06 -43.26
CA MET A 1 10.60 9.18 -42.35
C MET A 1 10.22 9.55 -40.93
N ASP A 2 9.18 8.92 -40.39
CA ASP A 2 8.69 9.21 -39.04
C ASP A 2 9.50 8.41 -38.02
N PHE A 3 10.58 9.03 -37.54
CA PHE A 3 11.37 8.53 -36.42
C PHE A 3 10.83 9.20 -35.14
N LEU A 4 10.58 8.41 -34.09
CA LEU A 4 10.24 8.81 -32.70
C LEU A 4 8.75 8.89 -32.29
N ALA A 5 7.92 7.89 -32.64
CA ALA A 5 6.87 7.49 -31.70
C ALA A 5 7.53 6.66 -30.60
N GLY A 6 7.69 7.25 -29.41
CA GLY A 6 8.30 6.58 -28.25
C GLY A 6 7.66 5.22 -28.01
N ASN A 7 8.46 4.17 -28.13
CA ASN A 7 8.02 2.80 -27.92
C ASN A 7 7.87 2.56 -26.41
N SER A 8 6.83 3.15 -25.80
CA SER A 8 6.39 2.73 -24.47
C SER A 8 5.77 1.36 -24.62
N SER A 9 6.38 0.37 -23.97
CA SER A 9 5.84 -0.98 -23.88
C SER A 9 4.36 -0.89 -23.46
N PRO A 10 3.46 -1.67 -24.08
CA PRO A 10 2.03 -1.63 -23.75
C PRO A 10 1.80 -1.80 -22.26
N ARG A 11 0.90 -1.01 -21.67
CA ARG A 11 0.62 -1.07 -20.22
C ARG A 11 -0.18 -2.32 -19.89
N ALA A 12 0.33 -3.15 -18.99
CA ALA A 12 -0.34 -4.35 -18.50
C ALA A 12 -1.33 -4.05 -17.37
N GLY A 13 -1.11 -2.97 -16.60
CA GLY A 13 -2.03 -2.55 -15.53
C GLY A 13 -1.39 -1.63 -14.51
N ARG A 14 -2.13 -1.34 -13.44
CA ARG A 14 -1.63 -0.60 -12.27
C ARG A 14 -1.99 -1.35 -11.00
N ILE A 15 -1.04 -1.45 -10.08
CA ILE A 15 -1.25 -2.05 -8.77
C ILE A 15 -0.82 -1.08 -7.68
N ALA A 16 -1.55 -1.11 -6.58
CA ALA A 16 -1.22 -0.45 -5.34
C ALA A 16 -0.88 -1.52 -4.31
N VAL A 17 0.38 -1.61 -3.90
CA VAL A 17 0.84 -2.55 -2.86
C VAL A 17 0.85 -1.80 -1.54
N ILE A 18 0.13 -2.31 -0.54
CA ILE A 18 0.10 -1.79 0.82
C ILE A 18 0.82 -2.79 1.72
N ASP A 19 1.82 -2.34 2.46
CA ASP A 19 2.55 -3.11 3.46
C ASP A 19 2.21 -2.56 4.86
N VAL A 20 1.56 -3.37 5.68
CA VAL A 20 1.17 -3.01 7.04
C VAL A 20 2.20 -3.58 8.02
N GLY A 21 3.11 -2.72 8.48
CA GLY A 21 4.07 -3.02 9.53
C GLY A 21 3.63 -2.53 10.91
N SER A 22 4.31 -3.01 11.94
CA SER A 22 4.04 -2.66 13.34
C SER A 22 4.42 -1.21 13.69
N ASN A 23 5.36 -0.61 12.97
CA ASN A 23 5.76 0.79 13.16
C ASN A 23 5.19 1.74 12.09
N SER A 24 5.02 1.23 10.89
CA SER A 24 4.65 2.05 9.74
C SER A 24 3.89 1.25 8.70
N THR A 25 2.95 1.90 8.04
CA THR A 25 2.26 1.36 6.87
C THR A 25 2.76 2.08 5.62
N HIS A 26 3.12 1.32 4.60
CA HIS A 26 3.67 1.82 3.35
C HIS A 26 2.74 1.49 2.20
N MET A 27 2.73 2.32 1.18
CA MET A 27 2.00 2.08 -0.06
C MET A 27 2.87 2.44 -1.25
N LEU A 28 2.87 1.59 -2.27
CA LEU A 28 3.50 1.85 -3.56
C LEU A 28 2.49 1.64 -4.68
N VAL A 29 2.22 2.68 -5.46
CA VAL A 29 1.45 2.57 -6.70
C VAL A 29 2.43 2.43 -7.86
N VAL A 30 2.32 1.35 -8.62
CA VAL A 30 3.14 1.09 -9.79
C VAL A 30 2.29 0.84 -11.02
N GLU A 31 2.79 1.30 -12.16
CA GLU A 31 2.32 0.95 -13.49
C GLU A 31 3.20 -0.15 -14.06
N ILE A 32 2.60 -1.26 -14.46
CA ILE A 32 3.31 -2.43 -15.02
C ILE A 32 3.21 -2.38 -16.54
N PHE A 33 4.32 -2.63 -17.20
CA PHE A 33 4.43 -2.74 -18.64
C PHE A 33 4.44 -4.21 -19.08
N ALA A 34 4.03 -4.48 -20.32
CA ALA A 34 3.91 -5.82 -20.88
C ALA A 34 5.25 -6.56 -21.02
N ASP A 35 6.36 -5.82 -21.06
CA ASP A 35 7.73 -6.35 -21.06
C ASP A 35 8.25 -6.72 -19.66
N GLY A 36 7.41 -6.60 -18.62
CA GLY A 36 7.77 -6.85 -17.23
C GLY A 36 8.44 -5.66 -16.52
N GLY A 37 8.68 -4.55 -17.22
CA GLY A 37 9.09 -3.30 -16.61
C GLY A 37 7.98 -2.70 -15.73
N PHE A 38 8.36 -1.77 -14.85
CA PHE A 38 7.38 -0.99 -14.10
C PHE A 38 7.85 0.44 -13.86
N ARG A 39 6.89 1.33 -13.58
CA ARG A 39 7.11 2.72 -13.18
C ARG A 39 6.38 3.00 -11.88
N VAL A 40 7.08 3.56 -10.89
CA VAL A 40 6.44 4.07 -9.67
C VAL A 40 5.67 5.34 -9.98
N LEU A 41 4.39 5.36 -9.62
CA LEU A 41 3.52 6.52 -9.77
C LEU A 41 3.41 7.32 -8.46
N GLU A 42 3.35 6.63 -7.32
CA GLU A 42 3.24 7.25 -6.00
C GLU A 42 3.80 6.32 -4.92
N ALA A 43 4.47 6.89 -3.92
CA ALA A 43 4.95 6.17 -2.74
C ALA A 43 4.50 6.93 -1.49
N VAL A 44 3.89 6.23 -0.55
CA VAL A 44 3.33 6.82 0.68
C VAL A 44 3.82 6.02 1.88
N LYS A 45 4.17 6.73 2.95
CA LYS A 45 4.57 6.15 4.23
C LYS A 45 3.82 6.85 5.36
N GLU A 46 3.16 6.07 6.19
CA GLU A 46 2.44 6.53 7.38
C GLU A 46 3.04 5.91 8.64
N GLN A 47 3.34 6.74 9.64
CA GLN A 47 3.81 6.25 10.94
C GLN A 47 2.62 5.79 11.79
N THR A 48 2.25 4.52 11.63
CA THR A 48 1.13 3.90 12.36
C THR A 48 1.48 3.54 13.79
N ARG A 49 2.73 3.17 14.09
CA ARG A 49 3.23 2.85 15.45
C ARG A 49 2.35 1.88 16.24
N LEU A 50 1.73 0.93 15.54
CA LEU A 50 0.83 -0.08 16.12
C LEU A 50 1.45 -0.83 17.31
N ALA A 51 2.76 -1.11 17.27
CA ALA A 51 3.46 -1.77 18.38
C ALA A 51 3.44 -0.98 19.69
N ALA A 52 3.38 0.35 19.62
CA ALA A 52 3.31 1.21 20.80
C ALA A 52 1.91 1.26 21.41
N ASP A 53 0.89 0.89 20.63
CA ASP A 53 -0.52 0.90 21.01
C ASP A 53 -1.05 -0.54 21.26
N LEU A 54 -0.14 -1.47 21.60
CA LEU A 54 -0.49 -2.82 22.03
C LEU A 54 -0.81 -2.82 23.53
N ASP A 55 -1.93 -3.43 23.90
CA ASP A 55 -2.28 -3.67 25.29
C ASP A 55 -1.46 -4.83 25.91
N GLU A 56 -1.68 -5.13 27.19
CA GLU A 56 -1.01 -6.21 27.92
C GLU A 56 -1.25 -7.61 27.30
N ARG A 57 -2.25 -7.75 26.42
CA ARG A 57 -2.60 -8.97 25.69
C ARG A 57 -2.06 -8.96 24.26
N LEU A 58 -1.22 -7.99 23.90
CA LEU A 58 -0.70 -7.77 22.55
C LEU A 58 -1.81 -7.50 21.52
N MET A 59 -2.92 -6.90 21.96
CA MET A 59 -4.03 -6.51 21.11
C MET A 59 -3.96 -5.02 20.79
N LEU A 60 -4.38 -4.67 19.58
CA LEU A 60 -4.54 -3.28 19.17
C LEU A 60 -5.70 -2.65 19.96
N ASP A 61 -5.42 -1.53 20.62
CA ASP A 61 -6.46 -0.74 21.25
C ASP A 61 -7.36 -0.01 20.23
N ALA A 62 -8.41 0.63 20.72
CA ALA A 62 -9.34 1.38 19.87
C ALA A 62 -8.66 2.55 19.12
N ASN A 63 -7.62 3.15 19.70
CA ASN A 63 -6.89 4.26 19.09
C ASN A 63 -6.06 3.77 17.88
N ALA A 64 -5.35 2.66 18.03
CA ALA A 64 -4.61 1.99 16.97
C ALA A 64 -5.51 1.59 15.80
N LEU A 65 -6.69 1.02 16.10
CA LEU A 65 -7.68 0.64 15.09
C LEU A 65 -8.23 1.85 14.34
N ASN A 66 -8.54 2.94 15.04
CA ASN A 66 -9.01 4.19 14.42
C ASN A 66 -7.94 4.80 13.51
N LYS A 67 -6.68 4.82 13.97
CA LYS A 67 -5.54 5.29 13.19
C LYS A 67 -5.33 4.43 11.92
N MET A 68 -5.38 3.10 12.06
CA MET A 68 -5.28 2.18 10.93
C MET A 68 -6.41 2.40 9.93
N SER A 69 -7.65 2.55 10.41
CA SER A 69 -8.82 2.83 9.56
C SER A 69 -8.63 4.12 8.75
N SER A 70 -8.12 5.19 9.38
CA SER A 70 -7.82 6.45 8.70
C SER A 70 -6.75 6.29 7.61
N VAL A 71 -5.66 5.57 7.92
CA VAL A 71 -4.57 5.30 6.97
C VAL A 71 -5.05 4.46 5.79
N LEU A 72 -5.82 3.40 6.03
CA LEU A 72 -6.34 2.54 4.97
C LEU A 72 -7.35 3.28 4.06
N LYS A 73 -8.17 4.19 4.62
CA LYS A 73 -9.05 5.07 3.81
C LYS A 73 -8.22 5.97 2.89
N LYS A 74 -7.19 6.62 3.43
CA LYS A 74 -6.27 7.45 2.63
C LYS A 74 -5.62 6.64 1.49
N MET A 75 -5.13 5.44 1.78
CA MET A 75 -4.49 4.56 0.78
C MET A 75 -5.48 4.07 -0.27
N ARG A 76 -6.73 3.75 0.12
CA ARG A 76 -7.79 3.44 -0.84
C ARG A 76 -8.05 4.61 -1.79
N ASP A 77 -8.14 5.83 -1.28
CA ASP A 77 -8.38 7.01 -2.12
C ASP A 77 -7.23 7.24 -3.10
N ILE A 78 -5.98 7.02 -2.68
CA ILE A 78 -4.80 7.04 -3.56
C ILE A 78 -4.95 6.00 -4.67
N ALA A 79 -5.27 4.76 -4.33
CA ALA A 79 -5.40 3.69 -5.32
C ALA A 79 -6.52 3.97 -6.34
N LEU A 80 -7.65 4.50 -5.88
CA LEU A 80 -8.77 4.88 -6.75
C LEU A 80 -8.40 6.00 -7.72
N ARG A 81 -7.68 7.04 -7.27
CA ARG A 81 -7.20 8.12 -8.14
C ARG A 81 -6.29 7.63 -9.26
N HIS A 82 -5.52 6.57 -9.00
CA HIS A 82 -4.63 5.97 -9.99
C HIS A 82 -5.29 4.86 -10.82
N ASN A 83 -6.55 4.50 -10.53
CA ASN A 83 -7.23 3.34 -11.09
C ASN A 83 -6.40 2.05 -10.93
N ALA A 84 -5.84 1.86 -9.73
CA ALA A 84 -4.94 0.76 -9.40
C ALA A 84 -5.67 -0.32 -8.58
N THR A 85 -5.39 -1.58 -8.88
CA THR A 85 -5.86 -2.71 -8.07
C THR A 85 -5.05 -2.79 -6.78
N ILE A 86 -5.73 -2.84 -5.63
CA ILE A 86 -5.07 -2.89 -4.32
C ILE A 86 -4.64 -4.33 -3.99
N ARG A 87 -3.42 -4.47 -3.46
CA ARG A 87 -2.91 -5.69 -2.83
C ARG A 87 -2.32 -5.33 -1.48
N CYS A 88 -2.77 -6.00 -0.41
CA CYS A 88 -2.30 -5.73 0.94
C CYS A 88 -1.50 -6.93 1.47
N VAL A 89 -0.38 -6.63 2.11
CA VAL A 89 0.43 -7.57 2.88
C VAL A 89 0.52 -7.01 4.30
N GLY A 90 0.46 -7.88 5.30
CA GLY A 90 0.59 -7.48 6.70
C GLY A 90 1.41 -8.49 7.48
N TRP A 91 2.31 -7.99 8.32
CA TRP A 91 2.97 -8.84 9.32
C TRP A 91 2.05 -9.06 10.52
N ALA A 92 2.08 -10.26 11.09
CA ALA A 92 1.21 -10.71 12.17
C ALA A 92 1.43 -9.91 13.48
N VAL A 93 0.79 -8.76 13.59
CA VAL A 93 0.40 -8.13 14.88
C VAL A 93 -1.12 -8.32 15.11
N PHE A 94 -1.80 -9.01 14.20
CA PHE A 94 -3.26 -9.22 14.19
C PHE A 94 -3.73 -10.54 14.79
N MET A 95 -2.87 -11.31 15.47
CA MET A 95 -3.27 -12.59 16.05
C MET A 95 -3.38 -12.50 17.57
N PRO A 96 -4.60 -12.40 18.14
CA PRO A 96 -4.83 -12.95 19.47
C PRO A 96 -4.46 -14.44 19.43
N CYS A 97 -3.66 -14.85 20.40
CA CYS A 97 -3.40 -16.26 20.65
C CYS A 97 -4.65 -16.85 21.31
N GLU A 98 -5.46 -17.60 20.54
CA GLU A 98 -6.27 -18.73 21.02
C GLU A 98 -6.09 -19.90 20.05
#